data_AF-A0A813EED4-F1
#
_entry.id   AF-A0A813EED4-F1
#
_cell.length_a   1.000
_cell.length_b   1.000
_cell.length_c   1.000
_cell.angle_alpha   90.00
_cell.angle_beta   90.00
_cell.angle_gamma   90.00
#
_symmetry.space_group_name_H-M   'P 1'
#
loop_
_entity.id
_entity.type
_entity.pdbx_description
1 polymer ?
#
loop_
_entity_poly.entity_id
_entity_poly.type
_entity_poly.pdbx_seq_one_letter_code
_entity_poly.pdbx_strand_id
1 'polypeptide(L)'
;MRQQLRHSPSILSWSQPAKQVGLLSFHDATAAFMQSSGIERLLLLGMPSQQPPPGIFPGEVRVASGSIYGATDAPRQWYLHLRTTLLRRGLQECALEKGLFALRGSADFA
;
A
#
# COMPACT_ATOMS: atom_id res chain seq x y z
N MET A 1 -11.77 -32.56 68.10
CA MET A 1 -12.46 -32.03 66.90
C MET A 1 -11.67 -30.82 66.40
N ARG A 2 -10.80 -30.98 65.39
CA ARG A 2 -10.05 -29.88 64.75
C ARG A 2 -10.28 -29.99 63.24
N GLN A 3 -11.14 -29.15 62.69
CA GLN A 3 -11.30 -29.02 61.24
C GLN A 3 -10.11 -28.20 60.70
N GLN A 4 -9.27 -28.82 59.89
CA GLN A 4 -8.29 -28.12 59.08
C GLN A 4 -9.01 -27.56 57.84
N LEU A 5 -9.18 -26.24 57.81
CA LEU A 5 -9.58 -25.49 56.64
C LEU A 5 -8.41 -25.50 55.63
N ARG A 6 -8.52 -26.28 54.56
CA ARG A 6 -7.63 -26.18 53.41
C ARG A 6 -8.10 -25.01 52.55
N HIS A 7 -7.41 -23.88 52.62
CA HIS A 7 -7.57 -22.83 51.63
C HIS A 7 -6.89 -23.30 50.33
N SER A 8 -7.69 -23.52 49.28
CA SER A 8 -7.21 -23.73 47.92
C SER A 8 -7.01 -22.35 47.28
N PRO A 9 -5.79 -21.95 46.88
CA PRO A 9 -5.63 -20.72 46.10
C PRO A 9 -6.12 -21.02 44.68
N SER A 10 -7.25 -20.44 44.29
CA SER A 10 -7.67 -20.41 42.89
C SER A 10 -6.65 -19.58 42.12
N ILE A 11 -5.79 -20.25 41.36
CA ILE A 11 -4.85 -19.58 40.46
C ILE A 11 -5.70 -18.86 39.40
N LEU A 12 -5.67 -17.53 39.42
CA LEU A 12 -6.16 -16.71 38.31
C LEU A 12 -5.28 -17.01 37.10
N SER A 13 -5.75 -17.94 36.28
CA SER A 13 -5.20 -18.24 34.96
C SER A 13 -5.48 -17.04 34.05
N TRP A 14 -4.53 -16.11 33.97
CA TRP A 14 -4.47 -15.16 32.88
C TRP A 14 -4.00 -15.91 31.63
N SER A 15 -4.93 -16.56 30.95
CA SER A 15 -4.69 -16.97 29.57
C SER A 15 -4.65 -15.69 28.73
N GLN A 16 -3.45 -15.23 28.38
CA GLN A 16 -3.31 -14.26 27.32
C GLN A 16 -3.87 -14.91 26.05
N PRO A 17 -4.89 -14.33 25.38
CA PRO A 17 -5.31 -14.86 24.10
C PRO A 17 -4.09 -14.84 23.18
N ALA A 18 -3.80 -15.98 22.56
CA ALA A 18 -2.72 -16.11 21.60
C ALA A 18 -2.85 -15.00 20.56
N LYS A 19 -1.82 -14.14 20.45
CA LYS A 19 -1.78 -13.03 19.51
C LYS A 19 -1.94 -13.62 18.11
N GLN A 20 -3.08 -13.36 17.47
CA GLN A 20 -3.33 -13.81 16.12
C GLN A 20 -2.32 -13.12 15.20
N VAL A 21 -1.31 -13.88 14.76
CA VAL A 21 -0.33 -13.37 13.80
C VAL A 21 -1.00 -13.43 12.45
N GLY A 22 -1.54 -12.29 11.99
CA GLY A 22 -2.11 -12.17 10.66
C GLY A 22 -1.09 -12.58 9.58
N LEU A 23 -1.60 -13.07 8.45
CA LEU A 23 -0.77 -13.37 7.29
C LEU A 23 -0.17 -12.07 6.75
N LEU A 24 1.15 -11.94 6.81
CA LEU A 24 1.88 -10.86 6.16
C LEU A 24 2.28 -11.31 4.76
N SER A 25 1.87 -10.55 3.74
CA SER A 25 2.29 -10.75 2.36
C SER A 25 2.89 -9.48 1.79
N PHE A 26 3.88 -9.65 0.90
CA PHE A 26 4.54 -8.56 0.20
C PHE A 26 4.24 -8.70 -1.30
N HIS A 27 4.01 -7.56 -1.95
CA HIS A 27 3.74 -7.52 -3.39
C HIS A 27 4.75 -6.61 -4.08
N ASP A 28 5.13 -6.96 -5.30
CA ASP A 28 6.01 -6.15 -6.12
C ASP A 28 5.28 -4.92 -6.66
N ALA A 29 5.87 -3.74 -6.43
CA ALA A 29 5.38 -2.46 -6.92
C ALA A 29 6.27 -1.91 -8.05
N THR A 30 7.14 -2.72 -8.66
CA THR A 30 8.12 -2.29 -9.67
C THR A 30 7.46 -1.51 -10.80
N ALA A 31 6.28 -1.92 -11.28
CA ALA A 31 5.54 -1.30 -12.37
C ALA A 31 4.43 -0.31 -11.93
N ALA A 32 4.39 0.05 -10.64
CA ALA A 32 3.32 0.81 -10.02
C ALA A 32 2.98 2.11 -10.78
N PHE A 33 3.99 2.90 -11.14
CA PHE A 33 3.76 4.23 -11.71
C PHE A 33 3.20 4.20 -13.12
N MET A 34 3.46 3.14 -13.89
CA MET A 34 2.84 2.96 -15.21
C MET A 34 1.34 2.66 -15.12
N GLN A 35 0.86 2.23 -13.95
CA GLN A 35 -0.54 1.91 -13.70
C GLN A 35 -1.32 3.13 -13.17
N SER A 36 -0.65 4.25 -12.85
CA SER A 36 -1.32 5.45 -12.38
C SER A 36 -1.96 6.20 -13.55
N SER A 37 -3.17 6.69 -13.33
CA SER A 37 -3.90 7.48 -14.31
C SER A 37 -3.41 8.93 -14.30
N GLY A 38 -2.61 9.29 -15.31
CA GLY A 38 -2.39 10.66 -15.74
C GLY A 38 -1.15 11.37 -15.18
N ILE A 39 -0.64 12.30 -15.98
CA ILE A 39 0.31 13.33 -15.56
C ILE A 39 -0.43 14.66 -15.69
N GLU A 40 -0.51 15.44 -14.62
CA GLU A 40 -1.17 16.76 -14.67
C GLU A 40 -0.38 17.78 -15.49
N ARG A 41 0.95 17.58 -15.59
CA ARG A 41 1.85 18.41 -16.38
C ARG A 41 2.25 17.74 -17.70
N LEU A 42 2.47 18.56 -18.73
CA LEU A 42 3.05 18.09 -19.97
C LEU A 42 4.50 17.64 -19.73
N LEU A 43 4.79 16.37 -20.01
CA LEU A 43 6.16 15.84 -20.01
C LEU A 43 6.64 15.63 -21.43
N LEU A 44 7.76 16.26 -21.75
CA LEU A 44 8.47 16.11 -23.03
C LEU A 44 9.72 15.27 -22.80
N LEU A 45 9.88 14.24 -23.63
CA LEU A 45 10.99 13.31 -23.63
C LEU A 45 11.84 13.55 -24.86
N GLY A 46 13.07 14.03 -24.68
CA GLY A 46 14.06 14.09 -25.74
C GLY A 46 14.64 12.70 -25.99
N MET A 47 14.52 12.23 -27.23
CA MET A 47 15.07 10.94 -27.64
C MET A 47 16.57 11.07 -27.86
N PRO A 48 17.36 10.04 -27.52
CA PRO A 48 18.81 10.14 -27.61
C PRO A 48 19.23 10.33 -29.08
N SER A 49 20.20 11.21 -29.30
CA SER A 49 20.73 11.47 -30.64
C SER A 49 21.55 10.29 -31.19
N GLN A 50 22.03 9.42 -30.31
CA GLN A 50 22.72 8.18 -30.65
C GLN A 50 21.86 7.01 -30.22
N GLN A 51 21.63 6.07 -31.15
CA GLN A 51 20.83 4.87 -30.92
C GLN A 51 19.43 5.16 -30.33
N PRO A 52 18.59 5.95 -31.01
CA PRO A 52 17.20 6.11 -30.59
C PRO A 52 16.46 4.77 -30.64
N PRO A 53 15.36 4.62 -29.88
CA PRO A 53 14.50 3.45 -29.99
C PRO A 53 14.04 3.22 -31.44
N PRO A 54 13.74 1.97 -31.83
CA PRO A 54 13.27 1.67 -33.18
C PRO A 54 12.05 2.50 -33.58
N GLY A 55 12.10 3.09 -34.79
CA GLY A 55 11.00 3.91 -35.32
C GLY A 55 10.95 5.35 -34.81
N ILE A 56 11.98 5.82 -34.09
CA ILE A 56 12.10 7.18 -33.56
C ILE A 56 13.29 7.90 -34.20
N PHE A 57 13.10 9.17 -34.58
CA PHE A 57 14.19 9.96 -35.14
C PHE A 57 15.17 10.42 -34.03
N PRO A 58 16.49 10.49 -34.31
CA PRO A 58 17.46 11.05 -33.38
C PRO A 58 17.07 12.47 -32.94
N GLY A 59 17.09 12.73 -31.63
CA GLY A 59 16.74 14.04 -31.07
C GLY A 59 15.25 14.41 -31.15
N GLU A 60 14.38 13.49 -31.60
CA GLU A 60 12.93 13.71 -31.60
C GLU A 60 12.40 13.95 -30.19
N VAL A 61 11.40 14.82 -30.07
CA VAL A 61 10.71 15.07 -28.79
C VAL A 61 9.36 14.34 -28.80
N ARG A 62 9.10 13.55 -27.76
CA ARG A 62 7.84 12.82 -27.55
C ARG A 62 7.12 13.29 -26.31
N VAL A 63 5.78 13.24 -26.34
CA VAL A 63 4.94 13.50 -25.16
C VAL A 63 4.75 12.21 -24.38
N ALA A 64 4.98 12.23 -23.07
CA ALA A 64 4.64 11.08 -22.23
C ALA A 64 3.13 10.97 -22.06
N SER A 65 2.56 9.81 -22.38
CA SER A 65 1.12 9.53 -22.26
C SER A 65 0.69 9.11 -20.86
N GLY A 66 1.64 8.88 -19.96
CA GLY A 66 1.39 8.41 -18.60
C GLY A 66 2.62 8.65 -17.73
N SER A 67 2.46 8.43 -16.43
CA SER A 67 3.50 8.70 -15.45
C SER A 67 4.78 7.89 -15.74
N ILE A 68 5.91 8.59 -15.79
CA ILE A 68 7.24 8.02 -16.06
C ILE A 68 8.07 7.93 -14.78
N TYR A 69 9.03 7.01 -14.74
CA TYR A 69 10.01 6.97 -13.65
C TYR A 69 10.85 8.24 -13.63
N GLY A 70 11.21 8.68 -12.42
CA GLY A 70 11.98 9.90 -12.20
C GLY A 70 11.15 11.19 -12.23
N ALA A 71 9.88 11.14 -12.67
CA ALA A 71 8.97 12.27 -12.50
C ALA A 71 8.63 12.46 -11.01
N THR A 72 8.82 13.67 -10.49
CA THR A 72 8.67 13.99 -9.05
C THR A 72 7.27 13.67 -8.49
N ASP A 73 6.24 13.76 -9.33
CA ASP A 73 4.84 13.52 -9.00
C ASP A 73 4.38 12.07 -9.20
N ALA A 74 5.16 11.24 -9.89
CA ALA A 74 4.79 9.86 -10.20
C ALA A 74 4.39 9.04 -8.95
N PRO A 75 5.15 9.07 -7.84
CA PRO A 75 4.80 8.31 -6.64
C PRO A 75 3.51 8.80 -5.99
N ARG A 76 3.29 10.12 -5.96
CA ARG A 76 2.10 10.73 -5.37
C ARG A 76 0.85 10.36 -6.17
N GLN A 77 0.92 10.48 -7.50
CA GLN A 77 -0.21 10.16 -8.37
C GLN A 77 -0.58 8.67 -8.30
N TRP A 78 0.42 7.79 -8.24
CA TRP A 78 0.17 6.38 -7.98
C TRP A 78 -0.52 6.12 -6.64
N TYR A 79 -0.04 6.74 -5.55
CA TYR A 79 -0.67 6.59 -4.24
C TYR A 79 -2.14 7.08 -4.25
N LEU A 80 -2.42 8.23 -4.87
CA LEU A 80 -3.79 8.74 -4.99
C LEU A 80 -4.70 7.80 -5.80
N HIS A 81 -4.17 7.23 -6.89
CA HIS A 81 -4.88 6.23 -7.69
C HIS A 81 -5.16 4.96 -6.88
N LEU A 82 -4.15 4.39 -6.22
CA LEU A 82 -4.28 3.22 -5.34
C LEU A 82 -5.31 3.48 -4.24
N ARG A 83 -5.15 4.58 -3.50
CA ARG A 83 -6.06 4.99 -2.43
C ARG A 83 -7.51 5.05 -2.92
N THR A 84 -7.74 5.70 -4.05
CA THR A 84 -9.07 5.83 -4.63
C THR A 84 -9.65 4.46 -5.01
N THR A 85 -8.83 3.57 -5.55
CA THR A 85 -9.22 2.19 -5.88
C THR A 85 -9.56 1.38 -4.63
N LEU A 86 -8.74 1.43 -3.58
CA LEU A 86 -8.98 0.72 -2.32
C LEU A 86 -10.29 1.20 -1.64
N LEU A 87 -10.50 2.51 -1.60
CA LEU A 87 -11.73 3.09 -1.05
C LEU A 87 -12.98 2.64 -1.84
N ARG A 88 -12.91 2.62 -3.19
CA ARG A 88 -13.99 2.09 -4.03
C ARG A 88 -14.27 0.61 -3.80
N ARG A 89 -13.28 -0.16 -3.35
CA ARG A 89 -13.41 -1.57 -2.99
C ARG A 89 -13.92 -1.80 -1.57
N GLY A 90 -14.25 -0.73 -0.83
CA GLY A 90 -14.82 -0.81 0.52
C GLY A 90 -13.78 -0.87 1.64
N LEU A 91 -12.49 -0.73 1.33
CA LEU A 91 -11.49 -0.54 2.37
C LEU A 91 -11.62 0.86 2.97
N GLN A 92 -11.29 0.98 4.25
CA GLN A 92 -11.27 2.24 4.99
C GLN A 92 -9.83 2.60 5.31
N GLU A 93 -9.45 3.84 5.00
CA GLU A 93 -8.14 4.38 5.39
C GLU A 93 -8.14 4.73 6.88
N CYS A 94 -7.07 4.38 7.59
CA CYS A 94 -6.88 4.75 8.98
C CYS A 94 -6.84 6.28 9.14
N ALA A 95 -7.49 6.78 10.20
CA ALA A 95 -7.50 8.21 10.50
C ALA A 95 -6.16 8.72 11.04
N LEU A 96 -5.41 7.86 11.75
CA LEU A 96 -4.14 8.19 12.39
C LEU A 96 -2.94 8.05 11.43
N GLU A 97 -2.97 7.07 10.53
CA GLU A 97 -1.84 6.74 9.66
C GLU A 97 -2.26 6.64 8.19
N LYS A 98 -1.65 7.45 7.32
CA LYS A 98 -1.93 7.43 5.88
C LYS A 98 -1.24 6.26 5.20
N GLY A 99 -1.94 5.61 4.27
CA GLY A 99 -1.46 4.40 3.61
C GLY A 99 -1.80 3.10 4.34
N LEU A 100 -2.33 3.17 5.56
CA LEU A 100 -2.90 2.01 6.25
C LEU A 100 -4.39 1.89 5.92
N PHE A 101 -4.79 0.74 5.39
CA PHE A 101 -6.18 0.44 5.04
C PHE A 101 -6.66 -0.83 5.72
N ALA A 102 -7.93 -0.85 6.12
CA ALA A 102 -8.59 -1.99 6.74
C ALA A 102 -9.90 -2.30 6.02
N LEU A 103 -10.28 -3.57 5.95
CA LEU A 103 -11.60 -3.97 5.50
C LEU A 103 -12.53 -4.03 6.71
N ARG A 104 -13.54 -3.15 6.77
CA ARG A 104 -14.47 -3.13 7.90
C ARG A 104 -15.31 -4.41 7.91
N GLY A 105 -15.23 -5.19 9.00
CA GLY A 105 -15.90 -6.48 9.13
C GLY A 105 -14.96 -7.69 9.26
N SER A 106 -13.64 -7.52 9.10
CA SER A 106 -12.69 -8.49 9.65
C SER A 106 -12.63 -8.32 11.17
N ALA A 107 -12.48 -9.42 11.90
CA ALA A 107 -12.56 -9.47 13.37
C ALA A 107 -11.52 -8.60 14.12
N ASP A 108 -10.64 -7.90 13.40
CA ASP A 108 -9.48 -7.20 13.94
C ASP A 108 -9.75 -5.75 14.37
N PHE A 109 -10.93 -5.19 14.07
CA PHE A 109 -11.27 -3.78 14.34
C PHE A 109 -12.65 -3.56 15.00
N ALA A 110 -13.20 -4.59 15.65
CA ALA A 110 -14.44 -4.50 16.45
C ALA A 110 -14.12 -4.36 17.95
#